data_AF-A0A0G4QNN9-F1
#
_entry.id   AF-A0A0G4QNN9-F1
#
_cell.length_a   1.000
_cell.length_b   1.000
_cell.length_c   1.000
_cell.angle_alpha   90.00
_cell.angle_beta   90.00
_cell.angle_gamma   90.00
#
_symmetry.space_group_name_H-M   'P 1'
#
loop_
_entity.id
_entity.type
_entity.pdbx_description
1 polymer ?
#
loop_
_entity_poly.entity_id
_entity_poly.type
_entity_poly.pdbx_seq_one_letter_code
_entity_poly.pdbx_strand_id
1 'polypeptide(L)'
;MLLKVGELAKQTGLTVRALHHYDDIGLLQPSARSDAGYRLYTPKDITRLHQIQALRGLGMSLAEIYTVLEDPNLALLPIIDRQIQAIDQRLAEQKKLRNQLGQLKSQLINGEELDLEDWLNMQELIAMYEKYFTQEELEKLTFLQSGTKSHQEWQELTQAVNTVFNAGESSSSETAQKLAHKWMKTLEQNTRTNPEWLVKLNNINSAEPEFQEKLGVMPEVVEFLLKAFSESKLSIFARYLSDNEFAFLKENYVREMKKWPQLLVDIEKLIDAEVKPNSEGAKRLAQQWLSMLQGYTGENPSTQEKIRLAMQNEPSLADGTWLKPVTLHFLEKAVAAFKHSA
;
A
#
# COMPACT_ATOMS: atom_id res chain seq x y z
N MET A 1 3.58 -9.26 -62.08
CA MET A 1 4.49 -8.13 -62.36
C MET A 1 5.65 -8.22 -61.37
N LEU A 2 6.89 -8.09 -61.84
CA LEU A 2 8.09 -8.10 -60.99
C LEU A 2 8.59 -6.66 -60.86
N LEU A 3 8.83 -6.19 -59.63
CA LEU A 3 9.32 -4.84 -59.36
C LEU A 3 10.82 -4.84 -59.10
N LYS A 4 11.52 -3.83 -59.65
CA LYS A 4 12.93 -3.59 -59.30
C LYS A 4 13.03 -2.95 -57.91
N VAL A 5 14.16 -3.15 -57.23
CA VAL A 5 14.40 -2.60 -55.87
C VAL A 5 14.13 -1.08 -55.76
N GLY A 6 14.45 -0.31 -56.80
CA GLY A 6 14.19 1.14 -56.81
C GLY A 6 12.72 1.53 -56.96
N GLU A 7 11.93 0.70 -57.65
CA GLU A 7 10.48 0.89 -57.78
C GLU A 7 9.78 0.47 -56.47
N LEU A 8 10.23 -0.63 -55.86
CA LEU A 8 9.75 -1.09 -54.56
C LEU A 8 10.01 -0.06 -53.45
N ALA A 9 11.21 0.52 -53.42
CA ALA A 9 11.58 1.59 -52.50
C ALA A 9 10.63 2.80 -52.62
N LYS A 10 10.33 3.24 -53.85
CA LYS A 10 9.41 4.34 -54.10
C LYS A 10 7.97 4.02 -53.66
N GLN A 11 7.49 2.80 -53.91
CA GLN A 11 6.12 2.42 -53.56
C GLN A 11 5.92 2.23 -52.05
N THR A 12 6.95 1.80 -51.33
CA THR A 12 6.85 1.46 -49.89
C THR A 12 7.40 2.54 -48.96
N GLY A 13 7.97 3.62 -49.51
CA GLY A 13 8.58 4.71 -48.75
C GLY A 13 9.89 4.31 -48.04
N LEU A 14 10.44 3.13 -48.35
CA LEU A 14 11.69 2.65 -47.77
C LEU A 14 12.89 3.06 -48.63
N THR A 15 14.05 3.18 -47.99
CA THR A 15 15.29 3.40 -48.73
C THR A 15 15.78 2.09 -49.37
N VAL A 16 16.45 2.18 -50.52
CA VAL A 16 17.12 1.03 -51.15
C VAL A 16 18.11 0.36 -50.17
N ARG A 17 18.76 1.16 -49.31
CA ARG A 17 19.64 0.66 -48.24
C ARG A 17 18.90 -0.21 -47.23
N ALA A 18 17.69 0.17 -46.81
CA ALA A 18 16.87 -0.63 -45.90
C ALA A 18 16.45 -1.96 -46.55
N LEU A 19 16.09 -1.95 -47.83
CA LEU A 19 15.75 -3.17 -48.58
C LEU A 19 16.95 -4.10 -48.76
N HIS A 20 18.15 -3.57 -49.03
CA HIS A 20 19.38 -4.36 -49.06
C HIS A 20 19.69 -4.96 -47.69
N HIS A 21 19.55 -4.18 -46.62
CA HIS A 21 19.76 -4.69 -45.27
C HIS A 21 18.80 -5.84 -44.93
N TYR A 22 17.53 -5.75 -45.34
CA TYR A 22 16.56 -6.82 -45.14
C TYR A 22 16.89 -8.08 -45.94
N ASP A 23 17.47 -7.94 -47.13
CA ASP A 23 18.01 -9.06 -47.91
C ASP A 23 19.21 -9.71 -47.20
N ASP A 24 20.16 -8.88 -46.74
CA ASP A 24 21.40 -9.33 -46.09
C ASP A 24 21.13 -10.14 -44.80
N ILE A 25 20.11 -9.75 -44.02
CA ILE A 25 19.70 -10.45 -42.80
C ILE A 25 18.67 -11.56 -43.06
N GLY A 26 18.29 -11.80 -44.31
CA GLY A 26 17.32 -12.83 -44.71
C GLY A 26 15.86 -12.52 -44.35
N LEU A 27 15.55 -11.29 -43.96
CA LEU A 27 14.19 -10.88 -43.58
C LEU A 27 13.27 -10.70 -44.79
N LEU A 28 13.80 -10.17 -45.90
CA LEU A 28 13.12 -10.04 -47.18
C LEU A 28 14.07 -10.34 -48.33
N GLN A 29 13.97 -11.54 -48.91
CA GLN A 29 14.80 -11.95 -50.03
C GLN A 29 14.08 -11.69 -51.38
N PRO A 30 14.81 -11.29 -52.43
CA PRO A 30 14.22 -11.10 -53.75
C PRO A 30 13.82 -12.45 -54.35
N SER A 31 12.59 -12.53 -54.86
CA SER A 31 12.09 -13.74 -55.53
C SER A 31 12.87 -14.14 -56.79
N ALA A 32 13.49 -13.18 -57.48
CA ALA A 32 14.31 -13.46 -58.65
C ALA A 32 15.41 -12.40 -58.84
N ARG A 33 16.34 -12.70 -59.74
CA ARG A 33 17.29 -11.73 -60.29
C ARG A 33 17.12 -11.66 -61.81
N SER A 34 17.18 -10.46 -62.39
CA SER A 34 17.19 -10.29 -63.85
C SER A 34 18.51 -10.80 -64.44
N ASP A 35 18.56 -11.02 -65.76
CA ASP A 35 19.81 -11.36 -66.48
C ASP A 35 20.95 -10.35 -66.27
N ALA A 36 20.61 -9.07 -66.03
CA ALA A 36 21.56 -8.00 -65.71
C ALA A 36 21.91 -7.89 -64.20
N GLY A 37 21.52 -8.87 -63.37
CA GLY A 37 21.85 -8.96 -61.94
C GLY A 37 20.95 -8.16 -60.98
N TYR A 38 19.95 -7.42 -61.47
CA TYR A 38 19.02 -6.65 -60.62
C TYR A 38 18.09 -7.54 -59.79
N ARG A 39 17.83 -7.15 -58.54
CA ARG A 39 16.84 -7.79 -57.64
C ARG A 39 15.41 -7.52 -58.12
N LEU A 40 14.61 -8.58 -58.20
CA LEU A 40 13.21 -8.55 -58.64
C LEU A 40 12.29 -9.09 -57.54
N TYR A 41 11.25 -8.33 -57.22
CA TYR A 41 10.30 -8.64 -56.15
C TYR A 41 8.91 -8.92 -56.71
N THR A 42 8.26 -9.96 -56.18
CA THR A 42 6.89 -10.35 -56.53
C THR A 42 5.87 -9.64 -55.64
N PRO A 43 4.56 -9.69 -55.97
CA PRO A 43 3.51 -9.20 -55.08
C PRO A 43 3.52 -9.86 -53.69
N LYS A 44 3.99 -11.11 -53.56
CA LYS A 44 4.14 -11.78 -52.26
C LYS A 44 5.22 -11.11 -51.40
N ASP A 45 6.31 -10.69 -52.02
CA ASP A 45 7.39 -9.96 -51.33
C ASP A 45 6.90 -8.60 -50.84
N ILE A 46 6.02 -7.94 -51.59
CA ILE A 46 5.38 -6.68 -51.19
C ILE A 46 4.48 -6.92 -49.97
N THR A 47 3.68 -7.98 -49.95
CA THR A 47 2.86 -8.35 -48.78
C THR A 47 3.73 -8.61 -47.55
N ARG A 48 4.83 -9.36 -47.69
CA ARG A 48 5.79 -9.59 -46.60
C ARG A 48 6.40 -8.28 -46.11
N LEU A 49 6.73 -7.37 -47.02
CA LEU A 49 7.25 -6.05 -46.67
C LEU A 49 6.25 -5.19 -45.89
N HIS A 50 4.97 -5.22 -46.26
CA HIS A 50 3.92 -4.55 -45.48
C HIS A 50 3.75 -5.15 -44.08
N GLN A 51 3.87 -6.47 -43.93
CA GLN A 51 3.87 -7.11 -42.61
C GLN A 51 5.07 -6.67 -41.77
N ILE A 52 6.27 -6.61 -42.35
CA ILE A 52 7.47 -6.09 -41.68
C ILE A 52 7.25 -4.65 -41.20
N GLN A 53 6.67 -3.79 -42.05
CA GLN A 53 6.39 -2.39 -41.70
C GLN A 53 5.36 -2.27 -40.57
N ALA A 54 4.29 -3.07 -40.61
CA ALA A 54 3.28 -3.07 -39.55
C ALA A 54 3.87 -3.49 -38.19
N LEU A 55 4.66 -4.58 -38.18
CA LEU A 55 5.30 -5.08 -36.95
C LEU A 55 6.38 -4.13 -36.42
N ARG A 56 7.15 -3.47 -37.32
CA ARG A 56 8.04 -2.35 -36.96
C ARG A 56 7.27 -1.20 -36.30
N GLY A 57 6.08 -0.86 -36.82
CA GLY A 57 5.21 0.18 -36.27
C GLY A 57 4.72 -0.13 -34.85
N LEU A 58 4.66 -1.42 -34.48
CA LEU A 58 4.33 -1.89 -33.13
C LEU A 58 5.55 -1.93 -32.19
N GLY A 59 6.71 -1.42 -32.62
CA GLY A 59 7.92 -1.35 -31.79
C GLY A 59 8.76 -2.63 -31.76
N MET A 60 8.46 -3.62 -32.61
CA MET A 60 9.23 -4.87 -32.67
C MET A 60 10.61 -4.67 -33.34
N SER A 61 11.61 -5.36 -32.81
CA SER A 61 12.95 -5.44 -33.40
C SER A 61 12.95 -6.29 -34.67
N LEU A 62 13.95 -6.13 -35.55
CA LEU A 62 14.05 -6.94 -36.77
C LEU A 62 14.16 -8.45 -36.50
N ALA A 63 14.79 -8.84 -35.39
CA ALA A 63 14.90 -10.23 -34.97
C ALA A 63 13.54 -10.82 -34.55
N GLU A 64 12.76 -10.06 -33.78
CA GLU A 64 11.40 -10.45 -33.39
C GLU A 64 10.47 -10.57 -34.61
N ILE A 65 10.58 -9.63 -35.55
CA ILE A 65 9.81 -9.65 -36.80
C ILE A 65 10.16 -10.90 -37.62
N TYR A 66 11.44 -11.28 -37.68
CA TYR A 66 11.85 -12.51 -38.35
C TYR A 66 11.14 -13.73 -37.75
N THR A 67 11.18 -13.88 -36.41
CA THR A 67 10.52 -14.99 -35.70
C THR A 67 9.00 -15.02 -35.91
N VAL A 68 8.35 -13.85 -35.89
CA VAL A 68 6.89 -13.73 -36.13
C VAL A 68 6.52 -14.10 -37.56
N LEU A 69 7.36 -13.78 -38.55
CA LEU A 69 7.09 -14.12 -39.94
C LEU A 69 7.35 -15.59 -40.27
N GLU A 70 8.17 -16.30 -39.47
CA GLU A 70 8.38 -17.74 -39.58
C GLU A 70 7.26 -18.55 -38.91
N ASP A 71 6.87 -18.18 -37.68
CA ASP A 71 5.74 -18.80 -36.98
C ASP A 71 4.91 -17.75 -36.21
N PRO A 72 3.86 -17.20 -36.87
CA PRO A 72 2.99 -16.21 -36.23
C PRO A 72 2.26 -16.74 -35.00
N ASN A 73 1.91 -18.03 -34.99
CA ASN A 73 1.05 -18.60 -33.94
C ASN A 73 1.81 -18.78 -32.63
N LEU A 74 3.12 -19.03 -32.70
CA LEU A 74 3.97 -19.21 -31.51
C LEU A 74 4.60 -17.91 -31.01
N ALA A 75 4.87 -16.95 -31.90
CA ALA A 75 5.70 -15.79 -31.55
C ALA A 75 4.91 -14.49 -31.30
N LEU A 76 3.76 -14.30 -31.94
CA LEU A 76 3.11 -12.97 -31.97
C LEU A 76 2.57 -12.54 -30.61
N LEU A 77 1.83 -13.41 -29.92
CA LEU A 77 1.23 -13.09 -28.61
C LEU A 77 2.29 -12.76 -27.54
N PRO A 78 3.33 -13.60 -27.30
CA PRO A 78 4.35 -13.29 -26.30
C PRO A 78 5.12 -11.99 -26.55
N ILE A 79 5.35 -11.63 -27.83
CA ILE A 79 6.04 -10.39 -28.19
C ILE A 79 5.12 -9.19 -27.95
N ILE A 80 3.85 -9.28 -28.32
CA ILE A 80 2.86 -8.23 -28.04
C ILE A 80 2.73 -8.00 -26.53
N ASP A 81 2.61 -9.07 -25.73
CA ASP A 81 2.51 -8.95 -24.27
C ASP A 81 3.74 -8.26 -23.67
N ARG A 82 4.94 -8.58 -24.14
CA ARG A 82 6.18 -7.90 -23.72
C ARG A 82 6.18 -6.42 -24.08
N GLN A 83 5.72 -6.07 -25.29
CA GLN A 83 5.65 -4.67 -25.72
C GLN A 83 4.61 -3.88 -24.91
N ILE A 84 3.45 -4.47 -24.62
CA ILE A 84 2.43 -3.88 -23.74
C ILE A 84 3.04 -3.63 -22.36
N GLN A 85 3.70 -4.63 -21.76
CA GLN A 85 4.35 -4.47 -20.45
C GLN A 85 5.42 -3.35 -20.45
N ALA A 86 6.23 -3.25 -21.50
CA ALA A 86 7.24 -2.20 -21.61
C ALA A 86 6.62 -0.79 -21.75
N ILE A 87 5.50 -0.68 -22.46
CA ILE A 87 4.74 0.57 -22.57
C ILE A 87 4.11 0.94 -21.21
N ASP A 88 3.50 -0.03 -20.53
CA ASP A 88 2.87 0.18 -19.22
C ASP A 88 3.90 0.64 -18.17
N GLN A 89 5.10 0.06 -18.18
CA GLN A 89 6.21 0.51 -17.33
C GLN A 89 6.59 1.97 -17.62
N ARG A 90 6.77 2.33 -18.90
CA ARG A 90 7.08 3.72 -19.28
C ARG A 90 5.96 4.69 -18.89
N LEU A 91 4.69 4.28 -19.03
CA LEU A 91 3.55 5.09 -18.61
C LEU A 91 3.54 5.31 -17.10
N ALA A 92 3.85 4.28 -16.31
CA ALA A 92 3.97 4.40 -14.86
C ALA A 92 5.06 5.39 -14.45
N GLU A 93 6.25 5.31 -15.06
CA GLU A 93 7.36 6.25 -14.84
C GLU A 93 6.99 7.69 -15.20
N GLN A 94 6.39 7.89 -16.37
CA GLN A 94 5.96 9.23 -16.81
C GLN A 94 4.85 9.81 -15.92
N LYS A 95 3.92 8.96 -15.46
CA LYS A 95 2.88 9.37 -14.50
C LYS A 95 3.50 9.78 -13.16
N LYS A 96 4.51 9.05 -12.67
CA LYS A 96 5.24 9.41 -11.45
C LYS A 96 5.90 10.78 -11.60
N LEU A 97 6.65 11.01 -12.67
CA LEU A 97 7.29 12.32 -12.94
C LEU A 97 6.26 13.46 -13.02
N ARG A 98 5.13 13.24 -13.69
CA ARG A 98 4.04 14.22 -13.78
C ARG A 98 3.50 14.57 -12.39
N ASN A 99 3.28 13.58 -11.53
CA ASN A 99 2.77 13.80 -10.17
C ASN A 99 3.77 14.59 -9.34
N GLN A 100 5.06 14.27 -9.42
CA GLN A 100 6.14 15.00 -8.75
C GLN A 100 6.19 16.47 -9.18
N LEU A 101 6.09 16.74 -10.48
CA LEU A 101 6.01 18.12 -11.02
C LEU A 101 4.74 18.85 -10.55
N GLY A 102 3.61 18.13 -10.42
CA GLY A 102 2.36 18.68 -9.90
C GLY A 102 2.40 19.08 -8.43
N GLN A 103 3.09 18.29 -7.60
CA GLN A 103 3.34 18.60 -6.19
C GLN A 103 4.25 19.83 -6.06
N LEU A 104 5.38 19.83 -6.78
CA LEU A 104 6.31 20.96 -6.81
C LEU A 104 5.61 22.27 -7.21
N LYS A 105 4.75 22.20 -8.24
CA LYS A 105 3.95 23.34 -8.68
C LYS A 105 3.02 23.86 -7.57
N SER A 106 2.33 22.96 -6.87
CA SER A 106 1.39 23.36 -5.80
C SER A 106 2.12 24.05 -4.64
N GLN A 107 3.31 23.57 -4.27
CA GLN A 107 4.14 24.15 -3.21
C GLN A 107 4.67 25.54 -3.58
N LEU A 108 5.17 25.71 -4.81
CA LEU A 108 5.61 27.01 -5.31
C LEU A 108 4.47 28.05 -5.33
N ILE A 109 3.23 27.63 -5.61
CA ILE A 109 2.07 28.52 -5.59
C ILE A 109 1.71 28.95 -4.16
N ASN A 110 1.97 28.09 -3.16
CA ASN A 110 1.66 28.38 -1.75
C ASN A 110 2.72 29.25 -1.06
N GLY A 111 3.79 29.64 -1.77
CA GLY A 111 4.82 30.55 -1.25
C GLY A 111 5.79 29.90 -0.26
N GLU A 112 5.90 28.57 -0.25
CA GLU A 112 6.92 27.85 0.52
C GLU A 112 8.30 28.05 -0.16
N GLU A 113 9.30 28.54 0.59
CA GLU A 113 10.71 28.49 0.16
C GLU A 113 11.13 27.02 0.12
N LEU A 114 11.28 26.48 -1.09
CA LEU A 114 11.72 25.10 -1.28
C LEU A 114 13.24 25.03 -1.16
N ASP A 115 13.72 24.42 -0.08
CA ASP A 115 15.04 23.82 -0.06
C ASP A 115 15.03 22.52 -0.90
N LEU A 116 16.05 22.33 -1.73
CA LEU A 116 16.21 21.13 -2.54
C LEU A 116 16.43 19.88 -1.65
N GLU A 117 17.01 20.08 -0.47
CA GLU A 117 17.23 19.01 0.51
C GLU A 117 15.89 18.55 1.13
N ASP A 118 15.02 19.49 1.50
CA ASP A 118 13.67 19.20 1.98
C ASP A 118 12.81 18.51 0.91
N TRP A 119 12.94 18.94 -0.35
CA TRP A 119 12.24 18.30 -1.47
C TRP A 119 12.73 16.86 -1.70
N LEU A 120 14.04 16.61 -1.68
CA LEU A 120 14.59 15.25 -1.80
C LEU A 120 14.10 14.35 -0.66
N ASN A 121 14.09 14.86 0.57
CA ASN A 121 13.56 14.14 1.73
C ASN A 121 12.08 13.79 1.58
N MET A 122 11.27 14.72 1.07
CA MET A 122 9.85 14.48 0.78
C MET A 122 9.64 13.40 -0.28
N GLN A 123 10.49 13.36 -1.30
CA GLN A 123 10.41 12.39 -2.39
C GLN A 123 10.72 10.98 -1.91
N GLU A 124 11.72 10.83 -1.03
CA GLU A 124 12.04 9.56 -0.39
C GLU A 124 10.89 9.05 0.49
N LEU A 125 10.28 9.94 1.27
CA LEU A 125 9.11 9.61 2.11
C LEU A 125 7.92 9.14 1.27
N ILE A 126 7.60 9.85 0.18
CA ILE A 126 6.51 9.44 -0.73
C ILE A 126 6.82 8.08 -1.36
N ALA A 127 8.05 7.89 -1.85
CA ALA A 127 8.46 6.62 -2.46
C ALA A 127 8.41 5.45 -1.46
N MET A 128 8.72 5.69 -0.18
CA MET A 128 8.55 4.72 0.89
C MET A 128 7.06 4.39 1.09
N TYR A 129 6.20 5.40 1.24
CA TYR A 129 4.77 5.18 1.43
C TYR A 129 4.10 4.45 0.25
N GLU A 130 4.54 4.71 -0.98
CA GLU A 130 4.09 4.00 -2.19
C GLU A 130 4.38 2.49 -2.16
N LYS A 131 5.32 2.01 -1.32
CA LYS A 131 5.56 0.57 -1.13
C LYS A 131 4.44 -0.12 -0.34
N TYR A 132 3.72 0.63 0.51
CA TYR A 132 2.73 0.09 1.46
C TYR A 132 1.29 0.50 1.15
N PHE A 133 1.12 1.63 0.48
CA PHE A 133 -0.17 2.22 0.16
C PHE A 133 -0.34 2.41 -1.33
N THR A 134 -1.55 2.17 -1.82
CA THR A 134 -1.96 2.55 -3.16
C THR A 134 -2.05 4.07 -3.30
N GLN A 135 -2.00 4.57 -4.53
CA GLN A 135 -2.14 6.01 -4.79
C GLN A 135 -3.45 6.57 -4.23
N GLU A 136 -4.56 5.82 -4.36
CA GLU A 136 -5.88 6.22 -3.84
C GLU A 136 -5.90 6.29 -2.30
N GLU A 137 -5.18 5.40 -1.61
CA GLU A 137 -5.04 5.45 -0.15
C GLU A 137 -4.19 6.66 0.28
N LEU A 138 -3.09 6.95 -0.42
CA LEU A 138 -2.23 8.09 -0.08
C LEU A 138 -2.89 9.44 -0.28
N GLU A 139 -3.73 9.58 -1.30
CA GLU A 139 -4.55 10.78 -1.51
C GLU A 139 -5.48 11.03 -0.33
N LYS A 140 -5.89 9.97 0.37
CA LYS A 140 -6.79 10.04 1.53
C LYS A 140 -6.06 10.30 2.86
N LEU A 141 -4.76 9.98 2.95
CA LEU A 141 -3.92 10.19 4.13
C LEU A 141 -3.35 11.62 4.15
N THR A 142 -4.23 12.62 4.32
CA THR A 142 -3.87 14.04 4.21
C THR A 142 -2.81 14.49 5.20
N PHE A 143 -2.71 13.87 6.38
CA PHE A 143 -1.68 14.20 7.38
C PHE A 143 -0.25 13.83 6.95
N LEU A 144 -0.10 12.97 5.94
CA LEU A 144 1.20 12.67 5.31
C LEU A 144 1.55 13.67 4.20
N GLN A 145 0.62 14.52 3.78
CA GLN A 145 0.80 15.48 2.71
C GLN A 145 1.17 16.85 3.27
N SER A 146 2.35 17.35 2.91
CA SER A 146 2.82 18.68 3.29
C SER A 146 1.87 19.79 2.82
N GLY A 147 1.88 20.90 3.57
CA GLY A 147 1.02 22.05 3.31
C GLY A 147 -0.45 21.89 3.72
N THR A 148 -0.85 20.72 4.25
CA THR A 148 -2.21 20.53 4.80
C THR A 148 -2.26 20.90 6.28
N LYS A 149 -3.44 21.35 6.74
CA LYS A 149 -3.69 21.60 8.17
C LYS A 149 -3.46 20.33 9.03
N SER A 150 -3.92 19.18 8.54
CA SER A 150 -3.75 17.89 9.23
C SER A 150 -2.28 17.51 9.40
N HIS A 151 -1.42 17.86 8.42
CA HIS A 151 0.02 17.63 8.53
C HIS A 151 0.66 18.52 9.59
N GLN A 152 0.31 19.80 9.65
CA GLN A 152 0.79 20.71 10.70
C GLN A 152 0.36 20.24 12.11
N GLU A 153 -0.91 19.89 12.28
CA GLU A 153 -1.44 19.35 13.55
C GLU A 153 -0.71 18.05 13.97
N TRP A 154 -0.35 17.21 12.98
CA TRP A 154 0.40 15.97 13.23
C TRP A 154 1.87 16.23 13.62
N GLN A 155 2.52 17.21 12.98
CA GLN A 155 3.89 17.62 13.31
C GLN A 155 3.98 18.22 14.72
N GLU A 156 3.08 19.15 15.07
CA GLU A 156 3.02 19.75 16.41
C GLU A 156 2.82 18.68 17.50
N LEU A 157 1.92 17.72 17.24
CA LEU A 157 1.66 16.62 18.15
C LEU A 157 2.89 15.70 18.31
N THR A 158 3.56 15.35 17.22
CA THR A 158 4.80 14.57 17.24
C THR A 158 5.90 15.28 18.03
N GLN A 159 6.08 16.58 17.84
CA GLN A 159 7.04 17.38 18.60
C GLN A 159 6.71 17.42 20.10
N ALA A 160 5.44 17.58 20.47
CA ALA A 160 5.01 17.58 21.86
C ALA A 160 5.28 16.24 22.55
N VAL A 161 5.00 15.13 21.87
CA VAL A 161 5.31 13.78 22.37
C VAL A 161 6.80 13.58 22.56
N ASN A 162 7.62 13.94 21.56
CA ASN A 162 9.07 13.80 21.64
C ASN A 162 9.67 14.65 22.77
N THR A 163 9.12 15.84 23.03
CA THR A 163 9.56 16.70 24.14
C THR A 163 9.37 15.99 25.48
N VAL A 164 8.18 15.42 25.72
CA VAL A 164 7.85 14.68 26.95
C VAL A 164 8.69 13.40 27.08
N PHE A 165 8.86 12.67 25.98
CA PHE A 165 9.68 11.46 25.95
C PHE A 165 11.16 11.75 26.25
N ASN A 166 11.74 12.75 25.58
CA ASN A 166 13.14 13.15 25.77
C ASN A 166 13.42 13.76 27.16
N ALA A 167 12.40 14.34 27.80
CA ALA A 167 12.48 14.76 29.20
C ALA A 167 12.52 13.59 30.20
N GLY A 168 12.32 12.35 29.73
CA GLY A 168 12.30 11.16 30.58
C GLY A 168 11.08 11.07 31.48
N GLU A 169 9.97 11.72 31.11
CA GLU A 169 8.72 11.61 31.87
C GLU A 169 8.20 10.16 31.88
N SER A 170 7.63 9.74 33.01
CA SER A 170 7.02 8.42 33.11
C SER A 170 5.76 8.33 32.24
N SER A 171 5.55 7.17 31.60
CA SER A 171 4.32 6.86 30.85
C SER A 171 3.07 6.90 31.73
N SER A 172 3.22 6.77 33.04
CA SER A 172 2.11 6.87 34.00
C SER A 172 1.76 8.32 34.37
N SER A 173 2.53 9.32 33.92
CA SER A 173 2.24 10.74 34.21
C SER A 173 0.95 11.21 33.53
N GLU A 174 0.26 12.19 34.13
CA GLU A 174 -0.97 12.75 33.56
C GLU A 174 -0.71 13.39 32.19
N THR A 175 0.44 14.06 32.02
CA THR A 175 0.86 14.67 30.76
C THR A 175 1.04 13.62 29.67
N ALA A 176 1.79 12.54 29.95
CA ALA A 176 1.99 11.44 29.01
C ALA A 176 0.67 10.78 28.60
N GLN A 177 -0.21 10.49 29.57
CA GLN A 177 -1.51 9.89 29.30
C GLN A 177 -2.39 10.80 28.43
N LYS A 178 -2.44 12.10 28.70
CA LYS A 178 -3.22 13.06 27.88
C LYS A 178 -2.69 13.13 26.44
N LEU A 179 -1.37 13.20 26.27
CA LEU A 179 -0.75 13.19 24.94
C LEU A 179 -1.02 11.88 24.21
N ALA A 180 -0.94 10.74 24.90
CA ALA A 180 -1.18 9.43 24.30
C ALA A 180 -2.64 9.27 23.82
N HIS A 181 -3.63 9.78 24.56
CA HIS A 181 -5.02 9.82 24.04
C HIS A 181 -5.16 10.74 22.85
N LYS A 182 -4.56 11.94 22.89
CA LYS A 182 -4.61 12.88 21.77
C LYS A 182 -3.98 12.22 20.53
N TRP A 183 -2.85 11.54 20.70
CA TRP A 183 -2.18 10.76 19.66
C TRP A 183 -3.09 9.70 19.05
N MET A 184 -3.64 8.81 19.87
CA MET A 184 -4.49 7.71 19.38
C MET A 184 -5.74 8.24 18.68
N LYS A 185 -6.37 9.28 19.23
CA LYS A 185 -7.57 9.89 18.63
C LYS A 185 -7.26 10.57 17.30
N THR A 186 -6.18 11.34 17.23
CA THR A 186 -5.75 11.99 15.98
C THR A 186 -5.38 10.94 14.93
N LEU A 187 -4.66 9.89 15.33
CA LEU A 187 -4.29 8.80 14.42
C LEU A 187 -5.52 8.03 13.92
N GLU A 188 -6.51 7.77 14.77
CA GLU A 188 -7.78 7.14 14.40
C GLU A 188 -8.58 7.99 13.40
N GLN A 189 -8.64 9.30 13.60
CA GLN A 189 -9.28 10.23 12.67
C GLN A 189 -8.55 10.31 11.33
N ASN A 190 -7.22 10.45 11.37
CA ASN A 190 -6.37 10.58 10.19
C ASN A 190 -6.34 9.31 9.34
N THR A 191 -6.46 8.14 9.98
CA THR A 191 -6.61 6.85 9.29
C THR A 191 -8.06 6.52 8.94
N ARG A 192 -9.01 7.44 9.17
CA ARG A 192 -10.44 7.28 8.88
C ARG A 192 -11.05 6.04 9.52
N THR A 193 -10.58 5.71 10.72
CA THR A 193 -10.97 4.50 11.45
C THR A 193 -10.71 3.23 10.61
N ASN A 194 -9.70 3.24 9.73
CA ASN A 194 -9.26 2.05 8.99
C ASN A 194 -8.13 1.34 9.76
N PRO A 195 -8.38 0.18 10.38
CA PRO A 195 -7.37 -0.56 11.14
C PRO A 195 -6.23 -1.09 10.24
N GLU A 196 -6.48 -1.32 8.94
CA GLU A 196 -5.44 -1.75 8.00
C GLU A 196 -4.39 -0.66 7.82
N TRP A 197 -4.82 0.60 7.74
CA TRP A 197 -3.90 1.73 7.63
C TRP A 197 -3.07 1.91 8.89
N LEU A 198 -3.64 1.68 10.08
CA LEU A 198 -2.89 1.64 11.33
C LEU A 198 -1.81 0.53 11.29
N VAL A 199 -2.16 -0.68 10.85
CA VAL A 199 -1.20 -1.79 10.75
C VAL A 199 -0.09 -1.47 9.74
N LYS A 200 -0.42 -0.91 8.57
CA LYS A 200 0.56 -0.46 7.57
C LYS A 200 1.53 0.58 8.15
N LEU A 201 1.03 1.58 8.89
CA LEU A 201 1.87 2.60 9.54
C LEU A 201 2.78 2.00 10.61
N ASN A 202 2.28 1.09 11.45
CA ASN A 202 3.10 0.39 12.45
C ASN A 202 4.21 -0.46 11.80
N ASN A 203 3.90 -1.10 10.67
CA ASN A 203 4.87 -1.89 9.92
C ASN A 203 5.95 -1.00 9.31
N ILE A 204 5.59 0.15 8.73
CA ILE A 204 6.55 1.14 8.24
C ILE A 204 7.49 1.56 9.37
N ASN A 205 6.93 1.92 10.52
CA ASN A 205 7.72 2.35 11.68
C ASN A 205 8.73 1.28 12.14
N SER A 206 8.43 0.00 11.93
CA SER A 206 9.29 -1.11 12.34
C SER A 206 10.28 -1.54 11.26
N ALA A 207 9.94 -1.37 9.98
CA ALA A 207 10.69 -1.91 8.84
C ALA A 207 11.60 -0.89 8.16
N GLU A 208 11.38 0.41 8.37
CA GLU A 208 12.05 1.50 7.65
C GLU A 208 12.84 2.40 8.63
N PRO A 209 13.96 1.92 9.21
CA PRO A 209 14.72 2.63 10.25
C PRO A 209 15.31 3.96 9.76
N GLU A 210 15.68 4.06 8.49
CA GLU A 210 16.19 5.28 7.86
C GLU A 210 15.18 6.44 7.88
N PHE A 211 13.89 6.13 8.03
CA PHE A 211 12.81 7.11 8.05
C PHE A 211 12.26 7.38 9.45
N GLN A 212 12.65 6.61 10.47
CA GLN A 212 12.24 6.85 11.86
C GLN A 212 12.69 8.25 12.29
N GLU A 213 13.98 8.57 12.14
CA GLU A 213 14.57 9.90 12.42
C GLU A 213 13.83 11.02 11.69
N LYS A 214 13.53 10.83 10.40
CA LYS A 214 12.84 11.83 9.57
C LYS A 214 11.39 12.07 10.02
N LEU A 215 10.69 11.01 10.41
CA LEU A 215 9.31 11.10 10.89
C LEU A 215 9.21 11.59 12.33
N GLY A 216 10.30 11.56 13.10
CA GLY A 216 10.29 11.88 14.52
C GLY A 216 9.48 10.88 15.34
N VAL A 217 9.24 9.67 14.83
CA VAL A 217 8.48 8.62 15.52
C VAL A 217 9.39 7.41 15.66
N MET A 218 10.14 7.32 16.76
CA MET A 218 10.98 6.15 17.02
C MET A 218 10.14 5.00 17.58
N PRO A 219 10.56 3.73 17.40
CA PRO A 219 9.91 2.58 18.04
C PRO A 219 9.70 2.74 19.55
N GLU A 220 10.66 3.36 20.25
CA GLU A 220 10.62 3.61 21.69
C GLU A 220 9.55 4.65 22.06
N VAL A 221 9.36 5.66 21.21
CA VAL A 221 8.31 6.68 21.38
C VAL A 221 6.93 6.04 21.21
N VAL A 222 6.79 5.15 20.21
CA VAL A 222 5.54 4.38 20.01
C VAL A 222 5.27 3.47 21.22
N GLU A 223 6.29 2.80 21.75
CA GLU A 223 6.14 1.97 22.94
C GLU A 223 5.74 2.81 24.18
N PHE A 224 6.35 3.98 24.35
CA PHE A 224 5.99 4.94 25.39
C PHE A 224 4.52 5.37 25.29
N LEU A 225 4.07 5.75 24.10
CA LEU A 225 2.68 6.13 23.83
C LEU A 225 1.71 4.97 24.11
N LEU A 226 2.03 3.75 23.67
CA LEU A 226 1.20 2.57 23.92
C LEU A 226 1.08 2.27 25.42
N LYS A 227 2.17 2.39 26.18
CA LYS A 227 2.15 2.24 27.64
C LYS A 227 1.32 3.33 28.30
N ALA A 228 1.52 4.59 27.94
CA ALA A 228 0.78 5.73 28.50
C ALA A 228 -0.72 5.64 28.18
N PHE A 229 -1.09 5.27 26.96
CA PHE A 229 -2.48 5.03 26.58
C PHE A 229 -3.09 3.82 27.28
N SER A 230 -2.29 2.78 27.55
CA SER A 230 -2.77 1.62 28.30
C SER A 230 -3.03 1.99 29.76
N GLU A 231 -2.12 2.74 30.41
CA GLU A 231 -2.26 3.17 31.81
C GLU A 231 -3.54 3.99 32.04
N SER A 232 -3.98 4.78 31.06
CA SER A 232 -5.26 5.48 31.20
C SER A 232 -6.46 4.55 31.25
N LYS A 233 -6.50 3.51 30.40
CA LYS A 233 -7.55 2.49 30.43
C LYS A 233 -7.47 1.63 31.69
N LEU A 234 -6.26 1.29 32.12
CA LEU A 234 -6.01 0.59 33.38
C LEU A 234 -6.58 1.37 34.57
N SER A 235 -6.43 2.69 34.61
CA SER A 235 -6.97 3.54 35.69
C SER A 235 -8.50 3.48 35.79
N ILE A 236 -9.18 3.24 34.67
CA ILE A 236 -10.63 3.06 34.61
C ILE A 236 -10.97 1.65 35.13
N PHE A 237 -10.31 0.60 34.61
CA PHE A 237 -10.54 -0.78 35.05
C PHE A 237 -10.27 -0.99 36.54
N ALA A 238 -9.31 -0.28 37.12
CA ALA A 238 -9.02 -0.32 38.56
C ALA A 238 -10.24 0.02 39.43
N ARG A 239 -11.23 0.78 38.92
CA ARG A 239 -12.46 1.12 39.65
C ARG A 239 -13.46 -0.04 39.72
N TYR A 240 -13.32 -1.03 38.84
CA TYR A 240 -14.23 -2.16 38.69
C TYR A 240 -13.67 -3.48 39.22
N LEU A 241 -12.35 -3.55 39.44
CA LEU A 241 -11.63 -4.79 39.75
C LEU A 241 -11.10 -4.78 41.18
N SER A 242 -10.93 -5.98 41.76
CA SER A 242 -10.13 -6.15 42.98
C SER A 242 -8.63 -6.03 42.69
N ASP A 243 -7.82 -5.80 43.72
CA ASP A 243 -6.37 -5.63 43.58
C ASP A 243 -5.69 -6.81 42.85
N ASN A 244 -6.11 -8.04 43.13
CA ASN A 244 -5.56 -9.23 42.48
C ASN A 244 -5.94 -9.33 40.99
N GLU A 245 -7.21 -9.04 40.66
CA GLU A 245 -7.69 -9.01 39.27
C GLU A 245 -6.97 -7.91 38.49
N PHE A 246 -6.81 -6.73 39.11
CA PHE A 246 -6.14 -5.59 38.50
C PHE A 246 -4.65 -5.83 38.27
N ALA A 247 -3.95 -6.45 39.24
CA ALA A 247 -2.54 -6.80 39.10
C ALA A 247 -2.30 -7.73 37.89
N PHE A 248 -3.12 -8.79 37.76
CA PHE A 248 -3.06 -9.69 36.61
C PHE A 248 -3.35 -8.94 35.30
N LEU A 249 -4.37 -8.09 35.29
CA LEU A 249 -4.72 -7.33 34.09
C LEU A 249 -3.58 -6.41 33.67
N LYS A 250 -3.02 -5.63 34.61
CA LYS A 250 -1.93 -4.67 34.35
C LYS A 250 -0.70 -5.35 33.75
N GLU A 251 -0.32 -6.52 34.24
CA GLU A 251 0.85 -7.26 33.73
C GLU A 251 0.67 -7.74 32.29
N ASN A 252 -0.56 -8.08 31.90
CA ASN A 252 -0.83 -8.76 30.63
C ASN A 252 -1.45 -7.86 29.55
N TYR A 253 -2.04 -6.73 29.91
CA TYR A 253 -2.85 -5.88 29.02
C TYR A 253 -2.11 -5.44 27.75
N VAL A 254 -0.92 -4.84 27.89
CA VAL A 254 -0.16 -4.30 26.76
C VAL A 254 0.21 -5.41 25.75
N ARG A 255 0.56 -6.60 26.24
CA ARG A 255 0.94 -7.74 25.40
C ARG A 255 -0.23 -8.21 24.54
N GLU A 256 -1.42 -8.32 25.12
CA GLU A 256 -2.61 -8.76 24.39
C GLU A 256 -3.12 -7.67 23.44
N MET A 257 -3.10 -6.39 23.86
CA MET A 257 -3.55 -5.27 23.03
C MET A 257 -2.70 -5.04 21.78
N LYS A 258 -1.44 -5.51 21.74
CA LYS A 258 -0.62 -5.50 20.51
C LYS A 258 -1.22 -6.37 19.39
N LYS A 259 -2.03 -7.38 19.72
CA LYS A 259 -2.68 -8.28 18.74
C LYS A 259 -3.97 -7.69 18.17
N TRP A 260 -4.54 -6.69 18.84
CA TRP A 260 -5.85 -6.11 18.53
C TRP A 260 -5.97 -5.51 17.11
N PRO A 261 -5.01 -4.70 16.61
CA PRO A 261 -5.13 -4.10 15.28
C PRO A 261 -5.26 -5.14 14.16
N GLN A 262 -4.45 -6.20 14.20
CA GLN A 262 -4.49 -7.25 13.19
C GLN A 262 -5.81 -8.04 13.24
N LEU A 263 -6.31 -8.34 14.44
CA LEU A 263 -7.61 -8.99 14.61
C LEU A 263 -8.74 -8.14 14.01
N LEU A 264 -8.72 -6.82 14.21
CA LEU A 264 -9.69 -5.92 13.59
C LEU A 264 -9.64 -5.94 12.06
N VAL A 265 -8.43 -5.90 11.48
CA VAL A 265 -8.26 -6.02 10.02
C VAL A 265 -8.89 -7.31 9.50
N ASP A 266 -8.65 -8.42 10.18
CA ASP A 266 -9.16 -9.72 9.75
C ASP A 266 -10.69 -9.79 9.86
N ILE A 267 -11.28 -9.16 10.89
CA ILE A 267 -12.74 -9.07 11.03
C ILE A 267 -13.34 -8.17 9.94
N GLU A 268 -12.76 -7.00 9.69
CA GLU A 268 -13.26 -6.07 8.66
C GLU A 268 -13.21 -6.69 7.27
N LYS A 269 -12.17 -7.47 6.94
CA LYS A 269 -12.11 -8.24 5.69
C LYS A 269 -13.28 -9.23 5.54
N LEU A 270 -13.73 -9.88 6.62
CA LEU A 270 -14.90 -10.75 6.57
C LEU A 270 -16.19 -9.94 6.36
N ILE A 271 -16.30 -8.76 6.97
CA ILE A 271 -17.45 -7.87 6.83
C ILE A 271 -17.54 -7.34 5.40
N ASP A 272 -16.44 -6.85 4.85
CA ASP A 272 -16.35 -6.31 3.47
C ASP A 272 -16.62 -7.39 2.42
N ALA A 273 -16.28 -8.65 2.72
CA ALA A 273 -16.62 -9.81 1.90
C ALA A 273 -18.04 -10.36 2.14
N GLU A 274 -18.88 -9.67 2.93
CA GLU A 274 -20.25 -10.04 3.29
C GLU A 274 -20.38 -11.46 3.89
N VAL A 275 -19.33 -11.94 4.56
CA VAL A 275 -19.31 -13.27 5.18
C VAL A 275 -20.24 -13.30 6.38
N LYS A 276 -21.01 -14.39 6.56
CA LYS A 276 -21.93 -14.52 7.70
C LYS A 276 -21.17 -14.72 9.02
N PRO A 277 -21.64 -14.13 10.15
CA PRO A 277 -21.01 -14.27 11.47
C PRO A 277 -20.94 -15.71 12.00
N ASN A 278 -21.75 -16.63 11.49
CA ASN A 278 -21.75 -18.04 11.89
C ASN A 278 -20.84 -18.93 11.02
N SER A 279 -20.11 -18.35 10.07
CA SER A 279 -19.13 -19.07 9.25
C SER A 279 -17.95 -19.56 10.10
N GLU A 280 -17.26 -20.60 9.63
CA GLU A 280 -16.06 -21.12 10.30
C GLU A 280 -14.94 -20.07 10.40
N GLY A 281 -14.81 -19.19 9.40
CA GLY A 281 -13.89 -18.06 9.45
C GLY A 281 -14.22 -17.08 10.58
N ALA A 282 -15.50 -16.69 10.70
CA ALA A 282 -15.95 -15.78 11.75
C ALA A 282 -15.83 -16.40 13.15
N LYS A 283 -16.17 -17.69 13.31
CA LYS A 283 -15.99 -18.41 14.58
C LYS A 283 -14.52 -18.48 15.00
N ARG A 284 -13.59 -18.65 14.06
CA ARG A 284 -12.14 -18.64 14.35
C ARG A 284 -11.67 -17.28 14.87
N LEU A 285 -12.12 -16.19 14.26
CA LEU A 285 -11.81 -14.83 14.76
C LEU A 285 -12.46 -14.56 16.12
N ALA A 286 -13.68 -15.05 16.35
CA ALA A 286 -14.32 -14.99 17.65
C ALA A 286 -13.53 -15.75 18.73
N GLN A 287 -13.00 -16.93 18.41
CA GLN A 287 -12.12 -17.68 19.29
C GLN A 287 -10.82 -16.92 19.59
N GLN A 288 -10.19 -16.31 18.58
CA GLN A 288 -9.00 -15.48 18.77
C GLN A 288 -9.28 -14.28 19.68
N TRP A 289 -10.42 -13.61 19.49
CA TRP A 289 -10.85 -12.52 20.35
C TRP A 289 -11.05 -12.98 21.81
N LEU A 290 -11.74 -14.10 22.01
CA LEU A 290 -11.94 -14.67 23.36
C LEU A 290 -10.60 -15.04 24.02
N SER A 291 -9.67 -15.62 23.26
CA SER A 291 -8.33 -15.95 23.75
C SER A 291 -7.55 -14.68 24.13
N MET A 292 -7.66 -13.61 23.34
CA MET A 292 -7.05 -12.31 23.66
C MET A 292 -7.66 -11.71 24.94
N LEU A 293 -9.00 -11.74 25.08
CA LEU A 293 -9.70 -11.29 26.29
C LEU A 293 -9.21 -12.06 27.52
N GLN A 294 -9.23 -13.39 27.46
CA GLN A 294 -8.72 -14.26 28.53
C GLN A 294 -7.24 -14.01 28.83
N GLY A 295 -6.45 -13.63 27.83
CA GLY A 295 -5.03 -13.33 27.99
C GLY A 295 -4.75 -12.19 28.96
N TYR A 296 -5.67 -11.22 29.13
CA TYR A 296 -5.52 -10.12 30.09
C TYR A 296 -6.57 -10.10 31.21
N THR A 297 -7.66 -10.87 31.11
CA THR A 297 -8.66 -10.97 32.20
C THR A 297 -8.58 -12.27 33.00
N GLY A 298 -7.82 -13.25 32.51
CA GLY A 298 -7.87 -14.63 32.99
C GLY A 298 -9.17 -15.34 32.59
N GLU A 299 -9.32 -16.57 33.08
CA GLU A 299 -10.46 -17.44 32.79
C GLU A 299 -11.67 -17.23 33.72
N ASN A 300 -11.55 -16.37 34.73
CA ASN A 300 -12.62 -16.14 35.70
C ASN A 300 -13.82 -15.41 35.06
N PRO A 301 -15.01 -16.04 35.00
CA PRO A 301 -16.19 -15.41 34.39
C PRO A 301 -16.64 -14.12 35.11
N SER A 302 -16.43 -14.01 36.43
CA SER A 302 -16.78 -12.81 37.19
C SER A 302 -15.91 -11.62 36.80
N THR A 303 -14.62 -11.85 36.57
CA THR A 303 -13.67 -10.80 36.14
C THR A 303 -14.00 -10.33 34.72
N GLN A 304 -14.30 -11.26 33.81
CA GLN A 304 -14.72 -10.94 32.45
C GLN A 304 -16.02 -10.11 32.43
N GLU A 305 -16.97 -10.43 33.30
CA GLU A 305 -18.21 -9.67 33.42
C GLU A 305 -17.99 -8.23 33.94
N LYS A 306 -17.08 -8.03 34.91
CA LYS A 306 -16.69 -6.70 35.38
C LYS A 306 -16.07 -5.86 34.26
N ILE A 307 -15.21 -6.46 33.42
CA ILE A 307 -14.63 -5.79 32.25
C ILE A 307 -15.72 -5.40 31.24
N ARG A 308 -16.66 -6.31 30.96
CA ARG A 308 -17.79 -6.04 30.08
C ARG A 308 -18.63 -4.86 30.61
N LEU A 309 -18.91 -4.82 31.90
CA LEU A 309 -19.62 -3.72 32.55
C LEU A 309 -18.85 -2.39 32.45
N ALA A 310 -17.53 -2.41 32.67
CA ALA A 310 -16.69 -1.23 32.50
C ALA A 310 -16.77 -0.69 31.06
N MET A 311 -16.65 -1.56 30.05
CA MET A 311 -16.76 -1.16 28.64
C MET A 311 -18.14 -0.59 28.27
N GLN A 312 -19.21 -1.02 28.95
CA GLN A 312 -20.56 -0.49 28.73
C GLN A 312 -20.79 0.87 29.39
N ASN A 313 -20.21 1.07 30.58
CA ASN A 313 -20.44 2.28 31.38
C ASN A 313 -19.45 3.41 31.05
N GLU A 314 -18.31 3.10 30.43
CA GLU A 314 -17.21 4.04 30.20
C GLU A 314 -16.92 4.16 28.69
N PRO A 315 -17.60 5.07 27.96
CA PRO A 315 -17.42 5.23 26.52
C PRO A 315 -15.97 5.50 26.09
N SER A 316 -15.17 6.14 26.96
CA SER A 316 -13.75 6.43 26.70
C SER A 316 -12.88 5.19 26.56
N LEU A 317 -13.33 4.01 27.01
CA LEU A 317 -12.60 2.75 26.78
C LEU A 317 -12.62 2.34 25.30
N ALA A 318 -13.61 2.79 24.53
CA ALA A 318 -13.70 2.54 23.09
C ALA A 318 -12.83 3.50 22.26
N ASP A 319 -12.41 4.64 22.81
CA ASP A 319 -11.56 5.60 22.10
C ASP A 319 -10.22 4.95 21.71
N GLY A 320 -9.70 5.30 20.52
CA GLY A 320 -8.40 4.86 20.04
C GLY A 320 -8.30 3.35 19.84
N THR A 321 -9.43 2.68 19.61
CA THR A 321 -9.48 1.23 19.37
C THR A 321 -9.73 0.88 17.91
N TRP A 322 -10.11 1.83 17.04
CA TRP A 322 -10.56 1.56 15.67
C TRP A 322 -11.80 0.63 15.60
N LEU A 323 -12.46 0.39 16.73
CA LEU A 323 -13.62 -0.48 16.80
C LEU A 323 -14.86 0.24 16.28
N LYS A 324 -15.30 -0.11 15.07
CA LYS A 324 -16.56 0.36 14.53
C LYS A 324 -17.74 -0.36 15.19
N PRO A 325 -18.90 0.29 15.35
CA PRO A 325 -20.11 -0.37 15.86
C PRO A 325 -20.53 -1.62 15.07
N VAL A 326 -20.35 -1.59 13.74
CA VAL A 326 -20.63 -2.73 12.85
C VAL A 326 -19.69 -3.90 13.15
N THR A 327 -18.41 -3.62 13.38
CA THR A 327 -17.40 -4.63 13.72
C THR A 327 -17.69 -5.28 15.07
N LEU A 328 -18.09 -4.48 16.08
CA LEU A 328 -18.51 -5.00 17.37
C LEU A 328 -19.73 -5.91 17.26
N HIS A 329 -20.78 -5.49 16.55
CA HIS A 329 -21.99 -6.30 16.35
C HIS A 329 -21.72 -7.62 15.61
N PHE A 330 -20.83 -7.58 14.62
CA PHE A 330 -20.38 -8.79 13.93
C PHE A 330 -19.70 -9.76 14.88
N LEU A 331 -18.77 -9.24 15.69
CA LEU A 331 -18.01 -10.02 16.66
C LEU A 331 -18.91 -10.64 17.74
N GLU A 332 -19.86 -9.90 18.28
CA GLU A 332 -20.82 -10.40 19.27
C GLU A 332 -21.63 -11.59 18.72
N LYS A 333 -22.10 -11.49 17.47
CA LYS A 333 -22.81 -12.59 16.80
C LYS A 333 -21.90 -13.80 16.54
N ALA A 334 -20.65 -13.56 16.14
CA ALA A 334 -19.70 -14.63 15.90
C ALA A 334 -19.34 -15.38 17.20
N VAL A 335 -19.19 -14.65 18.30
CA VAL A 335 -18.97 -15.23 19.65
C VAL A 335 -20.17 -16.05 20.10
N ALA A 336 -21.40 -15.56 19.91
CA ALA A 336 -22.61 -16.32 20.22
C ALA A 336 -22.66 -17.63 19.39
N ALA A 337 -22.39 -17.55 18.09
CA ALA A 337 -22.36 -18.72 17.22
C ALA A 337 -21.28 -19.74 17.62
N PHE A 338 -20.09 -19.26 18.01
CA PHE A 338 -19.01 -20.11 18.51
C PHE A 338 -19.40 -20.85 19.79
N LYS A 339 -19.96 -20.14 20.78
CA LYS A 339 -20.42 -20.72 22.06
C LYS A 339 -21.58 -21.72 21.91
N HIS A 340 -22.37 -21.64 20.84
CA HIS A 340 -23.41 -22.63 20.54
C HIS A 340 -22.88 -23.86 19.79
N SER A 341 -21.68 -23.79 19.23
CA SER A 341 -21.04 -24.89 18.48
C SER A 341 -19.93 -25.63 19.23
N ALA A 342 -19.46 -25.06 20.33
CA ALA A 342 -18.53 -25.65 21.30
C ALA A 342 -19.32 -26.29 22.45
#